data_AF-S4VK79-F1
#
_entry.id   AF-S4VK79-F1
#
_cell.length_a   1.000
_cell.length_b   1.000
_cell.length_c   1.000
_cell.angle_alpha   90.00
_cell.angle_beta   90.00
_cell.angle_gamma   90.00
#
_symmetry.space_group_name_H-M   'P 1'
#
loop_
_entity.id
_entity.type
_entity.pdbx_description
1 polymer ?
#
loop_
_entity_poly.entity_id
_entity_poly.type
_entity_poly.pdbx_seq_one_letter_code
_entity_poly.pdbx_strand_id
1 'polypeptide(L)'
;KFWMRPPPFRVIGDNLKDRFDGASRVMVRIRARAATTCSRSKEDKISNSITSNSIPSKRENKPRKYKYGFQLKPYNLDHKPPSSKDFVYLEPSPGFCEKNPKLGIQGTHGRPCNETSIGVDGCDLMCCGRGY
;
A
#
# COMPACT_ATOMS: atom_id res chain seq x y z
N LYS A 1 -9.74 37.61 13.76
CA LYS A 1 -8.68 36.56 13.84
C LYS A 1 -9.37 35.24 13.51
N PHE A 2 -8.93 34.51 12.49
CA PHE A 2 -9.55 33.25 12.07
C PHE A 2 -8.60 32.09 12.33
N TRP A 3 -9.15 30.92 12.66
CA TRP A 3 -8.41 29.67 12.84
C TRP A 3 -8.94 28.61 11.88
N MET A 4 -8.07 27.71 11.45
CA MET A 4 -8.49 26.56 10.65
C MET A 4 -9.22 25.56 11.53
N ARG A 5 -10.30 24.98 10.99
CA ARG A 5 -11.07 23.92 11.62
C ARG A 5 -11.13 22.72 10.67
N PRO A 6 -10.94 21.49 11.16
CA PRO A 6 -11.13 20.31 10.32
C PRO A 6 -12.60 20.16 9.90
N PRO A 7 -12.85 19.52 8.75
CA PRO A 7 -14.21 19.18 8.35
C PRO A 7 -14.81 18.12 9.29
N PRO A 8 -16.15 17.93 9.27
CA PRO A 8 -16.79 16.81 9.97
C PRO A 8 -16.25 15.45 9.51
N PHE A 9 -16.15 14.50 10.43
CA PHE A 9 -15.55 13.19 10.14
C PHE A 9 -16.31 12.39 9.07
N ARG A 10 -17.62 12.63 8.91
CA ARG A 10 -18.41 12.02 7.82
C ARG A 10 -17.85 12.37 6.44
N VAL A 11 -17.52 13.64 6.22
CA VAL A 11 -16.91 14.11 4.95
C VAL A 11 -15.55 13.45 4.71
N ILE A 12 -14.79 13.22 5.79
CA ILE A 12 -13.51 12.50 5.71
C ILE A 12 -13.78 11.04 5.32
N GLY A 13 -14.76 10.39 5.94
CA GLY A 13 -15.18 9.03 5.65
C GLY A 13 -15.62 8.87 4.19
N ASP A 14 -16.45 9.77 3.69
CA ASP A 14 -16.91 9.78 2.30
C ASP A 14 -15.72 9.91 1.33
N ASN A 15 -14.78 10.83 1.60
CA ASN A 15 -13.58 10.97 0.76
C ASN A 15 -12.67 9.73 0.78
N LEU A 16 -12.60 9.03 1.92
CA LEU A 16 -11.83 7.79 2.03
C LEU A 16 -12.54 6.62 1.38
N LYS A 17 -13.87 6.58 1.41
CA LYS A 17 -14.69 5.58 0.71
C LYS A 17 -14.52 5.67 -0.80
N ASP A 18 -14.52 6.88 -1.36
CA ASP A 18 -14.25 7.09 -2.80
C ASP A 18 -12.87 6.54 -3.21
N ARG A 19 -11.85 6.73 -2.37
CA ARG A 19 -10.50 6.21 -2.62
C ARG A 19 -10.39 4.70 -2.42
N PHE A 20 -11.22 4.13 -1.55
CA PHE A 20 -11.33 2.69 -1.39
C PHE A 20 -11.93 2.05 -2.65
N ASP A 21 -12.98 2.64 -3.21
CA ASP A 21 -13.60 2.16 -4.45
C ASP A 21 -12.66 2.29 -5.66
N GLY A 22 -11.78 3.29 -5.66
CA GLY A 22 -10.74 3.50 -6.65
C GLY A 22 -9.37 2.86 -6.33
N ALA A 23 -9.28 1.99 -5.32
CA ALA A 23 -8.00 1.48 -4.86
C ALA A 23 -7.29 0.65 -5.95
N SER A 24 -5.98 0.85 -6.11
CA SER A 24 -5.20 0.21 -7.18
C SER A 24 -4.48 -1.05 -6.69
N ARG A 25 -4.59 -2.15 -7.45
CA ARG A 25 -3.79 -3.35 -7.20
C ARG A 25 -2.34 -3.10 -7.60
N VAL A 26 -1.41 -3.39 -6.69
CA VAL A 26 0.02 -3.27 -6.92
C VAL A 26 0.74 -4.58 -6.64
N MET A 27 1.93 -4.72 -7.24
CA MET A 27 2.85 -5.81 -6.94
C MET A 27 4.16 -5.27 -6.37
N VAL A 28 4.78 -6.06 -5.50
CA VAL A 28 6.06 -5.74 -4.88
C VAL A 28 7.19 -6.18 -5.80
N ARG A 29 7.96 -5.24 -6.33
CA ARG A 29 9.25 -5.58 -6.96
C ARG A 29 10.35 -5.31 -5.94
N ILE A 30 10.89 -6.38 -5.38
CA ILE A 30 12.12 -6.30 -4.60
C ILE A 30 13.22 -5.90 -5.59
N ARG A 31 13.78 -4.70 -5.42
CA ARG A 31 15.05 -4.40 -6.07
C ARG A 31 16.07 -5.24 -5.31
N ALA A 32 16.41 -6.40 -5.85
CA ALA A 32 17.66 -7.05 -5.47
C ALA A 32 18.72 -5.95 -5.61
N ARG A 33 19.22 -5.46 -4.48
CA ARG A 33 20.54 -4.84 -4.50
C ARG A 33 21.37 -5.95 -5.11
N ALA A 34 21.91 -5.74 -6.31
CA ALA A 34 22.93 -6.62 -6.83
C ALA A 34 23.87 -6.87 -5.66
N ALA A 35 23.86 -8.09 -5.16
CA ALA A 35 24.86 -8.51 -4.22
C ALA A 35 26.13 -8.36 -5.03
N THR A 36 26.87 -7.28 -4.78
CA THR A 36 28.27 -7.20 -5.19
C THR A 36 28.97 -8.25 -4.34
N THR A 37 28.85 -9.51 -4.75
CA THR A 37 29.78 -10.57 -4.39
C THR A 37 31.11 -10.15 -4.99
N CYS A 38 31.84 -9.42 -4.17
CA CYS A 38 33.29 -9.39 -4.08
C CYS A 38 34.00 -10.49 -4.89
N SER A 39 34.59 -10.13 -6.03
CA SER A 39 35.87 -10.68 -6.49
C SER A 39 36.97 -9.73 -6.00
N ARG A 40 37.35 -9.92 -4.75
CA ARG A 40 38.52 -9.29 -4.12
C ARG A 40 39.76 -9.97 -4.69
N SER A 41 40.29 -9.45 -5.81
CA SER A 41 41.62 -9.81 -6.30
C SER A 41 42.65 -9.22 -5.34
N LYS A 42 43.47 -10.10 -4.79
CA LYS A 42 44.55 -9.82 -3.85
C LYS A 42 45.75 -9.29 -4.63
N GLU A 43 46.26 -8.11 -4.29
CA GLU A 43 47.66 -7.79 -4.60
C GLU A 43 48.22 -6.77 -3.60
N ASP A 44 49.28 -7.22 -2.91
CA ASP A 44 49.98 -6.56 -1.82
C ASP A 44 50.89 -5.43 -2.34
N LYS A 45 50.81 -4.22 -1.77
CA LYS A 45 51.97 -3.31 -1.61
C LYS A 45 51.86 -2.47 -0.34
N ILE A 46 52.93 -2.56 0.46
CA ILE A 46 53.18 -1.89 1.74
C ILE A 46 53.68 -0.46 1.46
N SER A 47 53.21 0.55 2.23
CA SER A 47 54.03 1.59 2.93
C SER A 47 53.26 2.90 3.24
N ASN A 48 53.02 3.11 4.55
CA ASN A 48 53.07 4.31 5.41
C ASN A 48 52.79 5.74 4.87
N SER A 49 51.79 6.43 5.45
CA SER A 49 51.95 7.79 6.05
C SER A 49 50.66 8.32 6.74
N ILE A 50 50.79 8.52 8.05
CA ILE A 50 50.29 9.60 8.93
C ILE A 50 49.03 10.41 8.49
N THR A 51 47.99 10.26 9.32
CA THR A 51 46.80 11.11 9.61
C THR A 51 46.73 12.55 9.03
N SER A 52 45.58 12.92 8.43
CA SER A 52 44.58 13.84 9.03
C SER A 52 43.42 14.25 8.11
N ASN A 53 42.20 14.06 8.63
CA ASN A 53 40.93 14.79 8.44
C ASN A 53 40.43 15.15 7.03
N SER A 54 39.64 14.25 6.43
CA SER A 54 38.63 14.62 5.42
C SER A 54 37.29 14.91 6.11
N ILE A 55 37.02 16.20 6.37
CA ILE A 55 35.67 16.69 6.69
C ILE A 55 34.76 16.36 5.50
N PRO A 56 33.68 15.58 5.65
CA PRO A 56 32.68 15.45 4.59
C PRO A 56 31.90 16.75 4.51
N SER A 57 32.36 17.67 3.67
CA SER A 57 31.60 18.82 3.24
C SER A 57 30.40 18.37 2.40
N LYS A 58 29.25 19.02 2.65
CA LYS A 58 27.95 18.82 1.98
C LYS A 58 27.32 17.44 2.15
N ARG A 59 26.61 17.29 3.28
CA ARG A 59 25.39 16.47 3.34
C ARG A 59 24.31 17.14 2.50
N GLU A 60 24.44 17.04 1.19
CA GLU A 60 23.36 17.41 0.27
C GLU A 60 22.15 16.53 0.61
N ASN A 61 20.99 17.18 0.71
CA ASN A 61 19.69 16.62 1.08
C ASN A 61 19.34 15.42 0.19
N LYS A 62 19.85 14.24 0.51
CA LYS A 62 19.46 13.01 -0.16
C LYS A 62 18.05 12.69 0.32
N PRO A 63 17.03 12.71 -0.56
CA PRO A 63 15.66 12.41 -0.15
C PRO A 63 15.69 11.08 0.58
N ARG A 64 15.09 11.07 1.77
CA ARG A 64 15.08 9.93 2.70
C ARG A 64 14.67 8.70 1.91
N LYS A 65 15.64 7.87 1.51
CA LYS A 65 15.39 6.62 0.81
C LYS A 65 14.46 5.82 1.70
N TYR A 66 13.24 5.58 1.23
CA TYR A 66 12.28 4.74 1.93
C TYR A 66 13.01 3.47 2.37
N LYS A 67 13.00 3.24 3.70
CA LYS A 67 13.79 2.23 4.41
C LYS A 67 13.48 0.80 3.95
N TYR A 68 12.45 0.63 3.12
CA TYR A 68 12.01 -0.61 2.54
C TYR A 68 12.40 -0.67 1.06
N GLY A 69 13.29 -1.59 0.71
CA GLY A 69 13.88 -1.73 -0.63
C GLY A 69 12.95 -2.29 -1.72
N PHE A 70 11.64 -2.18 -1.54
CA PHE A 70 10.67 -2.64 -2.52
C PHE A 70 10.00 -1.46 -3.22
N GLN A 71 9.86 -1.57 -4.53
CA GLN A 71 9.12 -0.60 -5.33
C GLN A 71 7.76 -1.21 -5.68
N LEU A 72 6.68 -0.50 -5.35
CA LEU A 72 5.34 -0.86 -5.79
C LEU A 72 5.22 -0.54 -7.27
N LYS A 73 4.75 -1.51 -8.06
CA LYS A 73 4.37 -1.31 -9.45
C LYS A 73 2.89 -1.62 -9.62
N PRO A 74 2.17 -0.93 -10.50
CA PRO A 74 0.81 -1.32 -10.89
C PRO A 74 0.79 -2.80 -11.31
N TYR A 75 -0.24 -3.54 -10.91
CA TYR A 75 -0.43 -4.92 -11.36
C TYR A 75 -0.70 -4.99 -12.86
N ASN A 76 -1.53 -4.07 -13.37
CA ASN A 76 -1.77 -3.85 -14.81
C ASN A 76 -1.02 -2.59 -15.27
N LEU A 77 -0.27 -2.68 -16.37
CA LEU A 77 0.55 -1.56 -16.87
C LEU A 77 -0.29 -0.44 -17.52
N ASP A 78 -1.50 -0.75 -17.98
CA ASP A 78 -2.43 0.23 -18.58
C ASP A 78 -3.17 1.07 -17.53
N HIS A 79 -3.08 0.69 -16.25
CA HIS A 79 -3.69 1.45 -15.17
C HIS A 79 -2.78 2.60 -14.75
N LYS A 80 -3.40 3.74 -14.42
CA LYS A 80 -2.69 4.90 -13.90
C LYS A 80 -1.92 4.49 -12.62
N PRO A 81 -0.64 4.88 -12.48
CA PRO A 81 0.11 4.60 -11.26
C PRO A 81 -0.51 5.35 -10.07
N PRO A 82 -0.55 4.72 -8.89
CA PRO A 82 -1.17 5.32 -7.70
C PRO A 82 -0.37 6.53 -7.21
N SER A 83 -1.09 7.56 -6.78
CA SER A 83 -0.55 8.72 -6.08
C SER A 83 -0.30 8.42 -4.60
N SER A 84 0.43 9.30 -3.90
CA SER A 84 0.65 9.20 -2.44
C SER A 84 -0.63 9.31 -1.61
N LYS A 85 -1.70 9.78 -2.23
CA LYS A 85 -3.03 9.98 -1.67
C LYS A 85 -3.94 8.78 -1.91
N ASP A 86 -3.60 7.88 -2.83
CA ASP A 86 -4.48 6.80 -3.24
C ASP A 86 -4.25 5.56 -2.38
N PHE A 87 -5.29 4.74 -2.23
CA PHE A 87 -5.15 3.45 -1.56
C PHE A 87 -4.69 2.38 -2.54
N VAL A 88 -3.86 1.48 -2.03
CA VAL A 88 -3.27 0.38 -2.80
C VAL A 88 -3.42 -0.93 -2.04
N TYR A 89 -3.60 -2.02 -2.77
CA TYR A 89 -3.71 -3.36 -2.20
C TYR A 89 -2.85 -4.37 -2.98
N LEU A 90 -2.43 -5.43 -2.29
CA LEU A 90 -1.57 -6.48 -2.85
C LEU A 90 -2.41 -7.69 -3.27
N GLU A 91 -3.28 -8.14 -2.37
CA GLU A 91 -4.05 -9.36 -2.48
C GLU A 91 -5.54 -9.07 -2.64
N PRO A 92 -6.26 -9.82 -3.49
CA PRO A 92 -7.69 -9.64 -3.67
C PRO A 92 -8.46 -9.97 -2.39
N SER A 93 -9.59 -9.31 -2.19
CA SER A 93 -10.45 -9.57 -1.03
C SER A 93 -11.07 -10.97 -1.09
N PRO A 94 -11.20 -11.68 0.05
CA PRO A 94 -11.91 -12.95 0.11
C PRO A 94 -13.42 -12.75 -0.09
N GLY A 95 -14.15 -13.85 -0.30
CA GLY A 95 -15.61 -13.82 -0.27
C GLY A 95 -16.15 -13.63 1.15
N PHE A 96 -17.09 -12.70 1.33
CA PHE A 96 -17.68 -12.37 2.63
C PHE A 96 -19.07 -12.98 2.88
N CYS A 97 -19.64 -13.66 1.89
CA CYS A 97 -20.99 -14.24 1.94
C CYS A 97 -21.15 -15.32 3.01
N GLU A 98 -20.20 -16.26 3.05
CA GLU A 98 -20.22 -17.42 3.92
C GLU A 98 -19.34 -17.18 5.16
N LYS A 99 -19.73 -17.79 6.28
CA LYS A 99 -18.97 -17.70 7.51
C LYS A 99 -17.65 -18.45 7.37
N ASN A 100 -16.53 -17.76 7.58
CA ASN A 100 -15.20 -18.36 7.62
C ASN A 100 -14.45 -17.91 8.89
N PRO A 101 -14.50 -18.71 9.98
CA PRO A 101 -13.85 -18.39 11.25
C PRO A 101 -12.33 -18.21 11.13
N LYS A 102 -11.67 -18.88 10.19
CA LYS A 102 -10.21 -18.78 10.01
C LYS A 102 -9.77 -17.40 9.56
N LEU A 103 -10.63 -16.71 8.81
CA LEU A 103 -10.39 -15.35 8.30
C LEU A 103 -11.15 -14.28 9.11
N GLY A 104 -11.83 -14.66 10.20
CA GLY A 104 -12.66 -13.74 10.99
C GLY A 104 -13.92 -13.26 10.27
N ILE A 105 -14.33 -13.94 9.19
CA ILE A 105 -15.51 -13.57 8.39
C ILE A 105 -16.75 -14.20 9.02
N GLN A 106 -17.70 -13.37 9.41
CA GLN A 106 -18.95 -13.83 10.05
C GLN A 106 -20.01 -14.33 9.05
N GLY A 107 -19.87 -13.98 7.78
CA GLY A 107 -20.90 -14.21 6.75
C GLY A 107 -21.92 -13.07 6.71
N THR A 108 -22.80 -13.10 5.70
CA THR A 108 -23.86 -12.07 5.52
C THR A 108 -25.24 -12.52 5.99
N HIS A 109 -25.38 -13.74 6.51
CA HIS A 109 -26.65 -14.29 6.97
C HIS A 109 -27.27 -13.46 8.11
N GLY A 110 -28.58 -13.22 8.02
CA GLY A 110 -29.34 -12.50 9.05
C GLY A 110 -29.05 -10.99 9.12
N ARG A 111 -28.29 -10.44 8.16
CA ARG A 111 -28.10 -8.98 8.05
C ARG A 111 -29.30 -8.36 7.33
N PRO A 112 -29.81 -7.20 7.79
CA PRO A 112 -30.87 -6.49 7.09
C PRO A 112 -30.35 -6.01 5.72
N CYS A 113 -31.21 -6.05 4.72
CA CYS A 113 -30.95 -5.57 3.37
C CYS A 113 -32.15 -4.79 2.83
N ASN A 114 -31.95 -4.05 1.74
CA ASN A 114 -33.00 -3.28 1.06
C ASN A 114 -33.32 -3.90 -0.31
N GLU A 115 -34.55 -4.37 -0.50
CA GLU A 115 -35.02 -5.03 -1.72
C GLU A 115 -34.96 -4.12 -2.97
N THR A 116 -35.22 -2.82 -2.78
CA THR A 116 -35.22 -1.85 -3.90
C THR A 116 -33.83 -1.35 -4.31
N SER A 117 -32.80 -1.65 -3.52
CA SER A 117 -31.44 -1.16 -3.75
C SER A 117 -30.67 -2.12 -4.66
N ILE A 118 -30.05 -1.56 -5.71
CA ILE A 118 -29.15 -2.29 -6.61
C ILE A 118 -27.69 -2.26 -6.07
N GLY A 119 -27.44 -1.43 -5.05
CA GLY A 119 -26.12 -1.22 -4.46
C GLY A 119 -25.73 -2.29 -3.44
N VAL A 120 -24.63 -2.05 -2.73
CA VAL A 120 -24.07 -2.96 -1.71
C VAL A 120 -25.02 -3.32 -0.57
N ASP A 121 -26.03 -2.48 -0.31
CA ASP A 121 -27.07 -2.71 0.69
C ASP A 121 -28.28 -3.50 0.12
N GLY A 122 -28.25 -3.78 -1.18
CA GLY A 122 -29.25 -4.54 -1.91
C GLY A 122 -29.34 -5.99 -1.46
N CYS A 123 -30.55 -6.54 -1.39
CA CYS A 123 -30.72 -7.92 -0.98
C CYS A 123 -30.08 -8.93 -1.94
N ASP A 124 -29.98 -8.63 -3.24
CA ASP A 124 -29.28 -9.46 -4.21
C ASP A 124 -27.80 -9.68 -3.86
N LEU A 125 -27.12 -8.60 -3.44
CA LEU A 125 -25.70 -8.63 -3.05
C LEU A 125 -25.51 -9.10 -1.60
N MET A 126 -26.34 -8.61 -0.68
CA MET A 126 -26.24 -8.96 0.75
C MET A 126 -26.57 -10.42 1.00
N CYS A 127 -27.55 -10.98 0.30
CA CYS A 127 -27.93 -12.39 0.43
C CYS A 127 -27.19 -13.31 -0.55
N CYS A 128 -26.32 -12.74 -1.39
CA CYS A 128 -25.46 -13.48 -2.33
C CYS A 128 -26.25 -14.44 -3.23
N GLY A 129 -27.43 -14.02 -3.70
CA GLY A 129 -28.30 -14.82 -4.56
C GLY A 129 -29.02 -16.00 -3.89
N ARG A 130 -28.93 -16.17 -2.56
CA ARG A 130 -29.58 -17.27 -1.82
C ARG A 130 -31.09 -17.04 -1.56
N GLY A 131 -31.64 -15.91 -2.01
CA GLY A 131 -32.95 -15.41 -1.60
C GLY A 131 -32.89 -14.60 -0.30
N TYR A 132 -33.93 -13.82 -0.03
CA TYR A 132 -34.05 -12.92 1.12
C TYR A 132 -35.48 -12.85 1.65
#